data_AF-A0A8J2PB50-F1
#
_entry.id   AF-A0A8J2PB50-F1
#
_cell.length_a   1.000
_cell.length_b   1.000
_cell.length_c   1.000
_cell.angle_alpha   90.00
_cell.angle_beta   90.00
_cell.angle_gamma   90.00
#
_symmetry.space_group_name_H-M   'P 1'
#
loop_
_entity.id
_entity.type
_entity.pdbx_description
1 polymer ?
#
loop_
_entity_poly.entity_id
_entity_poly.type
_entity_poly.pdbx_seq_one_letter_code
_entity_poly.pdbx_strand_id
1 'polypeptide(L)' 'MEIQSGRVNTFGSIGYVSQQAWIQNATLRNNILFGSKMVPGLYDRTIEACALKPDINILLGGDETE' A
#
# COMPACT_ATOMS: atom_id res chain seq x y z
N MET A 1 11.73 -1.34 21.13
CA MET A 1 11.76 -0.11 21.95
C MET A 1 10.51 -0.15 22.80
N GLU A 2 10.65 -0.12 24.11
CA GLU A 2 9.52 -0.20 25.04
C GLU A 2 9.40 1.12 25.80
N ILE A 3 8.17 1.53 26.13
CA ILE A 3 7.92 2.74 26.91
C ILE A 3 8.35 2.46 28.36
N GLN A 4 9.34 3.20 28.86
CA GLN A 4 9.81 3.05 30.24
C GLN A 4 9.04 3.91 31.25
N SER A 5 8.47 5.05 30.83
CA SER A 5 7.51 5.86 31.61
C SER A 5 6.80 6.90 30.73
N GLY A 6 5.64 7.41 31.16
CA GLY A 6 4.88 8.47 30.46
C GLY A 6 3.54 8.03 29.87
N ARG A 7 2.93 8.87 29.02
CA ARG A 7 1.67 8.59 28.32
C ARG A 7 1.83 8.82 26.82
N VAL A 8 1.35 7.87 26.02
CA VAL A 8 1.26 8.00 24.55
C VAL A 8 -0.22 7.99 24.19
N ASN A 9 -0.67 9.01 23.47
CA ASN A 9 -2.05 9.13 23.01
C ASN A 9 -2.07 9.20 21.48
N THR A 10 -3.03 8.54 20.86
CA THR A 10 -3.32 8.63 19.43
C THR A 10 -4.82 8.79 19.22
N PHE A 11 -5.24 9.29 18.07
CA PHE A 11 -6.65 9.45 17.73
C PHE A 11 -6.84 9.10 16.25
N GLY A 12 -7.82 8.24 15.95
CA GLY A 12 -8.11 7.77 14.60
C GLY A 12 -7.20 6.62 14.13
N SER A 13 -7.09 6.46 12.81
CA SER A 13 -6.33 5.38 12.15
C SER A 13 -4.90 5.80 11.84
N ILE A 14 -3.98 4.84 11.81
CA ILE A 14 -2.54 5.06 11.55
C ILE A 14 -2.15 4.28 10.29
N GLY A 15 -1.49 4.95 9.34
CA GLY A 15 -0.78 4.31 8.24
C GLY A 15 0.70 4.14 8.59
N TYR A 16 1.30 3.02 8.17
CA TYR A 16 2.71 2.72 8.45
C TYR A 16 3.46 2.37 7.16
N VAL A 17 4.66 2.92 7.01
CA VAL A 17 5.60 2.62 5.90
C VAL A 17 6.98 2.41 6.51
N SER A 18 7.55 1.21 6.33
CA SER A 18 8.87 0.86 6.84
C SER A 18 9.99 1.40 5.95
N GLN A 19 11.19 1.55 6.52
CA GLN A 19 12.39 1.95 5.75
C GLN A 19 12.74 0.95 4.65
N GLN A 20 12.63 -0.34 4.96
CA GLN A 20 12.77 -1.41 3.96
C GLN A 20 11.37 -1.80 3.48
N ALA A 21 11.17 -1.78 2.17
CA ALA A 21 9.93 -2.23 1.57
C ALA A 21 9.70 -3.70 1.91
N TRP A 22 8.46 -4.03 2.29
CA TRP A 22 8.02 -5.39 2.50
C TRP A 22 6.86 -5.66 1.55
N ILE A 23 7.05 -6.62 0.65
CA ILE A 23 6.12 -6.98 -0.42
C ILE A 23 5.76 -8.46 -0.24
N GLN A 24 4.48 -8.79 -0.31
CA GLN A 24 3.97 -10.14 -0.21
C GLN A 24 4.11 -10.87 -1.55
N ASN A 25 4.22 -12.20 -1.49
CA ASN A 25 4.07 -13.07 -2.66
C ASN A 25 2.58 -13.08 -3.09
N ALA A 26 2.20 -12.06 -3.85
CA ALA A 26 0.85 -11.80 -4.33
C ALA A 26 0.94 -10.79 -5.48
N THR A 27 -0.12 -10.65 -6.27
CA THR A 27 -0.16 -9.63 -7.34
C THR A 27 0.09 -8.22 -6.80
N LEU A 28 0.61 -7.32 -7.64
CA LEU A 28 0.80 -5.92 -7.31
C LEU A 28 -0.50 -5.28 -6.78
N ARG A 29 -1.63 -5.55 -7.43
CA ARG A 29 -2.96 -5.10 -6.98
C ARG A 29 -3.25 -5.57 -5.55
N ASN A 30 -2.99 -6.84 -5.23
CA ASN A 30 -3.24 -7.38 -3.90
C ASN A 30 -2.29 -6.81 -2.84
N ASN A 31 -1.05 -6.53 -3.21
CA ASN A 31 -0.11 -5.81 -2.35
C ASN A 31 -0.58 -4.38 -2.03
N ILE A 32 -1.17 -3.67 -3.01
CA ILE A 32 -1.72 -2.32 -2.82
C ILE A 32 -3.02 -2.34 -2.00
N LEU A 33 -3.94 -3.27 -2.28
CA LEU A 33 -5.22 -3.37 -1.58
C LEU A 33 -5.04 -3.86 -0.14
N PHE A 34 -4.04 -4.70 0.11
CA PHE A 34 -3.70 -5.22 1.43
C PHE A 34 -4.90 -5.79 2.20
N GLY A 35 -5.71 -6.61 1.52
CA GLY A 35 -6.93 -7.23 2.06
C GLY A 35 -8.19 -6.34 2.06
N SER A 36 -8.07 -5.07 1.67
CA SER A 36 -9.22 -4.18 1.48
C SER A 36 -10.04 -4.58 0.25
N LYS A 37 -11.34 -4.29 0.28
CA LYS A 37 -12.19 -4.47 -0.91
C LYS A 37 -11.78 -3.51 -2.02
N MET A 38 -11.76 -4.00 -3.25
CA MET A 38 -11.51 -3.18 -4.44
C MET A 38 -12.61 -2.12 -4.58
N VAL A 39 -12.21 -0.85 -4.57
CA VAL A 39 -13.05 0.30 -4.91
C VAL A 39 -12.41 0.99 -6.11
N PRO A 40 -12.85 0.72 -7.35
CA PRO A 40 -12.11 1.09 -8.56
C PRO A 40 -11.72 2.57 -8.62
N GLY A 41 -12.64 3.49 -8.33
CA GLY A 41 -12.33 4.92 -8.36
C GLY A 41 -11.39 5.41 -7.25
N LEU A 42 -11.24 4.68 -6.15
CA LEU A 42 -10.20 4.98 -5.16
C LEU A 42 -8.85 4.40 -5.61
N TYR A 43 -8.87 3.16 -6.09
CA TYR A 43 -7.68 2.47 -6.58
C TYR A 43 -7.01 3.26 -7.71
N ASP A 44 -7.77 3.64 -8.74
CA ASP A 44 -7.24 4.41 -9.88
C ASP A 44 -6.66 5.77 -9.46
N ARG A 45 -7.30 6.45 -8.50
CA ARG A 45 -6.79 7.71 -7.95
C ARG A 45 -5.51 7.50 -7.15
N THR A 46 -5.38 6.40 -6.41
CA THR A 46 -4.15 6.04 -5.70
C THR A 46 -3.02 5.74 -6.68
N ILE A 47 -3.28 4.96 -7.74
CA ILE A 47 -2.30 4.66 -8.79
C ILE A 47 -1.80 5.94 -9.45
N GLU A 48 -2.71 6.86 -9.79
CA GLU A 48 -2.36 8.14 -10.38
C GLU A 48 -1.57 9.04 -9.41
N ALA A 49 -2.02 9.16 -8.16
CA ALA A 49 -1.36 9.99 -7.15
C ALA A 49 0.05 9.49 -6.81
N CYS A 50 0.29 8.18 -6.89
CA CYS A 50 1.60 7.57 -6.71
C CYS A 50 2.43 7.51 -8.00
N ALA A 51 1.94 8.06 -9.11
CA ALA A 51 2.56 8.04 -10.43
C ALA A 51 2.93 6.63 -10.94
N LEU A 52 2.19 5.59 -10.52
CA LEU A 52 2.50 4.19 -10.82
C LEU A 52 2.05 3.75 -12.22
N LYS A 53 1.26 4.57 -12.92
CA LYS A 53 0.66 4.19 -14.22
C LYS A 53 1.72 3.78 -15.28
N PRO A 54 2.81 4.53 -15.49
CA PRO A 54 3.85 4.14 -16.45
C PRO A 54 4.53 2.83 -16.07
N ASP A 55 4.82 2.64 -14.78
CA ASP A 55 5.48 1.44 -14.25
C ASP A 55 4.61 0.20 -14.35
N ILE A 56 3.29 0.34 -14.14
CA ILE A 56 2.34 -0.76 -14.32
C ILE A 56 2.22 -1.14 -15.80
N ASN A 57 2.22 -0.15 -16.71
CA ASN A 57 2.03 -0.39 -18.14
C ASN A 57 3.19 -1.16 -18.80
N ILE A 58 4.39 -1.17 -18.20
CA ILE A 58 5.53 -1.94 -18.71
C ILE A 58 5.48 -3.41 -18.26
N LEU A 59 4.65 -3.75 -17.27
CA LEU A 59 4.48 -5.12 -16.80
C LEU A 59 3.57 -5.90 -17.76
N LEU A 60 3.97 -7.13 -18.13
CA LEU A 60 3.20 -7.97 -19.06
C LEU A 60 1.79 -8.30 -18.54
N GLY A 61 1.63 -8.47 -17.22
CA GLY A 61 0.34 -8.70 -16.57
C GLY A 61 -0.30 -7.43 -15.99
N GLY A 62 0.28 -6.25 -16.24
CA GLY A 62 -0.14 -5.02 -15.59
C GLY A 62 -0.09 -5.15 -14.06
N ASP A 63 -1.14 -4.71 -13.38
CA ASP A 63 -1.25 -4.77 -11.93
C ASP A 63 -1.64 -6.15 -11.39
N GLU A 64 -1.92 -7.13 -12.26
CA GLU A 64 -2.13 -8.54 -11.92
C GLU A 64 -0.82 -9.35 -11.92
N THR A 65 0.32 -8.70 -12.18
CA THR A 65 1.65 -9.33 -12.09
C THR A 65 2.02 -9.62 -10.64
N GLU A 66 2.56 -10.81 -10.36
CA GLU A 66 3.17 -11.22 -9.07
C GLU A 66 4.61 -10.73 -8.93
#